data_AF-A0A353GSE0-F1
#
_entry.id   AF-A0A353GSE0-F1
#
_cell.length_a   1.000
_cell.length_b   1.000
_cell.length_c   1.000
_cell.angle_alpha   90.00
_cell.angle_beta   90.00
_cell.angle_gamma   90.00
#
_symmetry.space_group_name_H-M   'P 1'
#
loop_
_entity.id
_entity.type
_entity.pdbx_description
1 polymer ?
#
loop_
_entity_poly.entity_id
_entity_poly.type
_entity_poly.pdbx_seq_one_letter_code
_entity_poly.pdbx_strand_id
1 'polypeptide(L)' 'MTIKECLLDNSKECNDCGECEICDLDPNKICDNCCRCLGDADYSAIKVEKIIMPEKILFKRKKIKK' A
#
# COMPACT_ATOMS: atom_id res chain seq x y z
N MET A 1 -10.31 -10.34 -28.65
CA MET A 1 -9.04 -10.40 -27.89
C MET A 1 -9.23 -9.52 -26.68
N THR A 2 -8.99 -10.03 -25.47
CA THR A 2 -9.10 -9.23 -24.23
C THR A 2 -7.80 -8.47 -24.01
N ILE A 3 -7.88 -7.14 -23.93
CA ILE A 3 -6.75 -6.28 -23.59
C ILE A 3 -6.40 -6.54 -22.12
N LYS A 4 -5.13 -6.83 -21.85
CA LYS A 4 -4.61 -6.96 -20.48
C LYS A 4 -4.05 -5.61 -20.04
N GLU A 5 -4.42 -5.17 -18.85
CA GLU A 5 -3.87 -3.98 -18.22
C GLU A 5 -2.44 -4.26 -17.70
N CYS A 6 -1.61 -3.22 -17.64
CA CYS A 6 -0.27 -3.33 -17.08
C CYS A 6 -0.33 -3.51 -15.56
N LEU A 7 0.44 -4.47 -15.03
CA LEU A 7 0.51 -4.76 -13.59
C LEU A 7 1.07 -3.61 -12.74
N LEU A 8 1.96 -2.81 -13.30
CA LEU A 8 2.59 -1.68 -12.60
C LEU A 8 1.83 -0.37 -12.76
N ASP A 9 1.00 -0.26 -13.80
CA ASP A 9 0.31 0.98 -14.16
C ASP A 9 -1.04 0.69 -14.82
N ASN A 10 -2.10 0.74 -14.02
CA ASN A 10 -3.47 0.47 -14.47
C ASN A 10 -4.00 1.48 -15.51
N SER A 11 -3.26 2.55 -15.82
CA SER A 11 -3.62 3.47 -16.91
C SER A 11 -3.08 3.04 -18.28
N LYS A 12 -2.27 1.96 -18.34
CA LYS A 12 -1.61 1.47 -19.55
C LYS A 12 -2.07 0.06 -19.92
N GLU A 13 -2.14 -0.18 -21.22
CA GLU A 13 -2.24 -1.55 -21.76
C GLU A 13 -0.88 -2.26 -21.66
N CYS A 14 -0.91 -3.56 -21.36
CA CYS A 14 0.29 -4.38 -21.32
C CYS A 14 0.90 -4.52 -22.72
N ASN A 15 2.17 -4.15 -22.85
CA ASN A 15 2.96 -4.23 -24.08
C ASN A 15 4.08 -5.29 -23.98
N ASP A 16 3.99 -6.20 -23.01
CA ASP A 16 4.97 -7.26 -22.74
C ASP A 16 6.42 -6.75 -22.54
N CYS A 17 6.59 -5.59 -21.88
CA CYS A 17 7.91 -5.02 -21.60
C CYS A 17 8.76 -5.82 -20.59
N GLY A 18 8.15 -6.68 -19.77
CA GLY A 18 8.84 -7.50 -18.76
C GLY A 18 9.28 -6.75 -17.49
N GLU A 19 8.98 -5.44 -17.36
CA GLU A 19 9.39 -4.65 -16.18
C GLU A 19 8.81 -5.19 -14.87
N CYS A 20 7.57 -5.70 -14.91
CA CYS A 20 6.92 -6.30 -13.75
C CYS A 20 7.56 -7.62 -13.26
N GLU A 21 8.49 -8.19 -14.02
CA GLU A 21 9.23 -9.39 -13.65
C GLU A 21 10.56 -9.09 -12.94
N ILE A 22 10.98 -7.82 -12.89
CA ILE A 22 12.24 -7.40 -12.27
C ILE A 22 12.04 -7.09 -10.78
N CYS A 23 13.04 -7.39 -9.95
CA CYS A 23 12.97 -7.10 -8.53
C CYS A 23 13.09 -5.60 -8.24
N ASP A 24 12.14 -5.06 -7.47
CA ASP A 24 12.15 -3.64 -7.05
C ASP A 24 13.42 -3.22 -6.28
N LEU A 25 14.11 -4.17 -5.64
CA LEU A 25 15.34 -3.90 -4.88
C LEU A 25 16.62 -4.11 -5.69
N ASP A 26 16.60 -4.97 -6.71
CA ASP A 26 17.78 -5.30 -7.51
C ASP A 26 17.39 -5.39 -8.99
N PRO A 27 17.76 -4.39 -9.81
CA PRO A 27 17.40 -4.36 -11.23
C PRO A 27 18.07 -5.47 -12.06
N ASN A 28 19.05 -6.20 -11.51
CA ASN A 28 19.69 -7.33 -12.19
C ASN A 28 19.05 -8.67 -11.85
N LYS A 29 18.02 -8.69 -11.00
CA LYS A 29 17.39 -9.91 -10.49
C LYS A 29 15.95 -10.03 -10.97
N ILE A 30 15.58 -11.20 -11.52
CA ILE A 30 14.17 -11.57 -11.75
C ILE A 30 13.49 -11.80 -10.39
N CYS A 31 12.31 -11.21 -10.22
CA CYS A 31 11.53 -11.34 -8.99
C CYS A 31 11.18 -12.81 -8.73
N ASP A 32 11.62 -13.30 -7.57
CA ASP A 32 11.37 -14.65 -7.07
C ASP A 32 10.30 -14.67 -5.97
N ASN A 33 9.51 -13.60 -5.85
CA ASN A 33 8.51 -13.40 -4.80
C ASN A 33 9.06 -13.56 -3.36
N CYS A 34 10.33 -13.19 -3.12
CA CYS A 34 10.92 -13.24 -1.77
C CYS A 34 10.37 -12.19 -0.78
N CYS A 35 9.50 -11.27 -1.24
CA CYS A 35 8.82 -10.24 -0.44
C CYS A 35 9.72 -9.26 0.33
N ARG A 36 11.04 -9.23 0.12
CA ARG A 36 11.96 -8.32 0.83
C ARG A 36 11.68 -6.84 0.54
N CYS A 37 11.12 -6.51 -0.62
CA CYS A 37 10.72 -5.14 -0.98
C CYS A 37 9.55 -4.61 -0.13
N LEU A 38 8.81 -5.49 0.56
CA LEU A 38 7.69 -5.11 1.44
C LEU A 38 8.15 -4.72 2.86
N GLY A 39 9.42 -4.99 3.21
CA GLY A 39 9.95 -4.78 4.55
C GLY A 39 9.47 -5.82 5.57
N ASP A 40 9.66 -5.51 6.86
CA ASP A 40 9.43 -6.45 7.97
C ASP A 40 8.00 -6.38 8.56
N ALA A 41 7.14 -5.51 8.04
CA ALA A 41 5.81 -5.31 8.60
C ALA A 41 4.79 -6.26 7.94
N ASP A 42 4.00 -6.97 8.75
CA ASP A 42 2.89 -7.81 8.26
C ASP A 42 1.79 -7.00 7.55
N TYR A 43 1.70 -5.70 7.86
CA TYR A 43 0.68 -4.80 7.33
C TYR A 43 1.24 -3.40 7.09
N SER A 44 0.80 -2.77 6.00
CA SER A 44 0.99 -1.34 5.77
C SER A 44 0.17 -0.52 6.76
N ALA A 45 0.82 0.39 7.48
CA ALA A 45 0.17 1.28 8.44
C ALA A 45 0.28 2.75 8.03
N ILE A 46 -0.83 3.47 8.12
CA ILE A 46 -0.87 4.93 7.94
C ILE A 46 -1.02 5.57 9.32
N LYS A 47 -0.09 6.47 9.68
CA LYS A 47 -0.15 7.21 10.94
C LYS A 47 -1.22 8.31 10.84
N VAL A 48 -2.22 8.26 11.72
CA VAL A 48 -3.21 9.33 11.85
C VAL A 48 -2.76 10.30 12.94
N GLU A 49 -2.47 11.55 12.57
CA GLU A 49 -2.04 12.59 13.54
C GLU A 49 -3.19 13.06 14.42
N LYS A 50 -4.38 13.26 13.84
CA LYS A 50 -5.56 13.78 14.54
C LYS A 50 -6.84 13.28 13.88
N ILE A 51 -7.84 12.99 14.72
CA ILE A 51 -9.21 12.75 14.29
C ILE A 51 -10.00 14.05 14.50
N ILE A 52 -10.56 14.61 13.43
CA ILE A 52 -11.43 15.79 13.49
C ILE A 52 -12.86 15.29 13.63
N MET A 53 -13.49 15.57 14.78
CA MET A 53 -14.88 15.22 15.03
C MET A 53 -15.76 16.46 14.91
N PRO A 54 -16.96 16.36 14.31
CA PRO A 54 -17.94 17.43 14.36
C PRO A 54 -18.41 17.63 15.81
N GLU A 55 -18.71 18.87 16.20
CA GLU A 55 -19.04 19.28 17.58
C GLU A 55 -20.17 18.44 18.21
N LYS A 56 -21.11 17.98 17.39
CA LYS A 56 -22.27 17.17 17.81
C LYS A 56 -21.90 15.76 18.30
N ILE A 57 -20.68 15.27 18.04
CA ILE A 57 -20.21 13.92 18.38
C ILE A 57 -19.19 13.96 19.54
N LEU A 58 -19.05 15.08 20.25
CA LEU A 58 -18.19 15.17 21.43
C LEU A 58 -18.75 14.30 22.58
N PHE A 59 -18.35 13.02 22.61
CA PHE A 59 -18.55 12.15 23.76
C PHE A 59 -17.79 12.74 24.95
N LYS A 60 -18.53 13.30 25.91
CA LYS A 60 -17.99 13.73 27.20
C LYS A 60 -17.43 12.49 27.91
N ARG A 61 -16.14 12.20 27.72
CA ARG A 61 -15.41 11.24 28.55
C ARG A 61 -15.54 11.72 29.99
N LYS A 62 -16.40 11.07 30.79
CA LYS A 62 -16.42 11.27 32.24
C LYS A 62 -15.03 10.91 32.73
N LYS A 63 -14.29 11.88 33.25
CA LYS A 63 -13.03 11.62 33.95
C LYS A 63 -13.35 10.64 35.08
N ILE A 64 -12.82 9.42 35.00
CA ILE A 64 -12.76 8.52 36.14
C ILE A 64 -11.88 9.24 37.16
N LYS A 65 -12.49 9.78 38.21
CA LYS A 65 -11.76 10.34 39.35
C LYS A 65 -11.10 9.15 40.06
N LYS A 66 -9.77 9.16 40.14
CA LYS A 66 -9.00 8.27 41.01
C LYS A 66 -8.89 8.93 42.38
#